data_AF-A0A1I4LN80-F1
#
_entry.id   AF-A0A1I4LN80-F1
#
_cell.length_a   1.000
_cell.length_b   1.000
_cell.length_c   1.000
_cell.angle_alpha   90.00
_cell.angle_beta   90.00
_cell.angle_gamma   90.00
#
_symmetry.space_group_name_H-M   'P 1'
#
loop_
_entity.id
_entity.type
_entity.pdbx_description
1 polymer ?
#
loop_
_entity_poly.entity_id
_entity_poly.type
_entity_poly.pdbx_seq_one_letter_code
_entity_poly.pdbx_strand_id
1 'polypeptide(L)'
;MSDCAVSGIAITIALVSLGVSVIVAFRDRGTITAAARYLESYQHMSDGVYVHIVNSGRRPVTIRRLLITTEDGKEIERRIGENGNPVRLLESEDCEFQLNTQNSELQEWSSSVIKKAVVEDSRGKQYEVSGLVEAINQNAEHLRQAL
;
A
#
# COMPACT_ATOMS: atom_id res chain seq x y z
N MET A 1 13.34 27.62 -49.32
CA MET A 1 12.10 26.96 -48.87
C MET A 1 12.35 25.68 -48.06
N SER A 2 13.62 25.28 -47.85
CA SER A 2 14.00 24.01 -47.21
C SER A 2 14.03 24.07 -45.67
N ASP A 3 14.33 25.24 -45.10
CA ASP A 3 14.61 25.36 -43.65
C ASP A 3 13.35 25.28 -42.77
N CYS A 4 12.20 25.75 -43.27
CA CYS A 4 10.92 25.62 -42.56
C CYS A 4 10.45 24.17 -42.44
N ALA A 5 10.72 23.33 -43.45
CA ALA A 5 10.36 21.92 -43.42
C ALA A 5 11.23 21.14 -42.42
N VAL A 6 12.53 21.44 -42.36
CA VAL A 6 13.46 20.81 -41.41
C VAL A 6 13.11 21.20 -39.97
N SER A 7 12.74 22.46 -39.72
CA SER A 7 12.30 22.93 -38.40
C SER A 7 10.99 22.28 -37.95
N GLY A 8 10.00 22.15 -38.84
CA GLY A 8 8.73 21.47 -38.52
C GLY A 8 8.89 20.00 -38.16
N ILE A 9 9.76 19.28 -38.89
CA ILE A 9 10.07 17.88 -38.60
C ILE A 9 10.76 17.75 -37.24
N ALA A 10 11.72 18.62 -36.92
CA ALA A 10 12.41 18.62 -35.63
C ALA A 10 11.46 18.84 -34.45
N ILE A 11 10.53 19.80 -34.56
CA ILE A 11 9.52 20.06 -33.53
C ILE A 11 8.62 18.83 -33.33
N THR A 12 8.22 18.18 -34.43
CA THR A 12 7.37 16.98 -34.37
C THR A 12 8.08 15.83 -33.65
N ILE A 13 9.35 15.58 -33.99
CA ILE A 13 10.16 14.55 -33.33
C ILE A 13 10.32 14.87 -31.84
N ALA A 14 10.55 16.14 -31.49
CA ALA A 14 10.68 16.56 -30.10
C ALA A 14 9.39 16.32 -29.30
N LEU A 15 8.22 16.63 -29.87
CA LEU A 15 6.92 16.40 -29.22
C LEU A 15 6.61 14.91 -29.04
N VAL A 16 6.90 14.08 -30.03
CA VAL A 16 6.74 12.63 -29.92
C VAL A 16 7.68 12.07 -28.85
N SER A 17 8.94 12.51 -28.85
CA SER A 17 9.94 12.07 -27.87
C SER A 17 9.53 12.48 -26.44
N LEU A 18 9.00 13.69 -26.28
CA LEU A 18 8.47 14.17 -25.00
C LEU A 18 7.26 13.34 -24.56
N GLY A 19 6.32 13.07 -25.46
CA GLY A 19 5.13 12.26 -25.19
C GLY A 19 5.50 10.84 -24.72
N VAL A 20 6.42 10.18 -25.43
CA VAL A 20 6.93 8.85 -25.04
C VAL A 20 7.62 8.90 -23.68
N SER A 21 8.46 9.90 -23.43
CA SER A 21 9.16 10.07 -22.14
C SER A 21 8.17 10.24 -20.98
N VAL A 22 7.14 11.07 -21.17
CA VAL A 22 6.09 11.29 -20.17
C VAL A 22 5.30 10.00 -19.90
N ILE A 23 4.90 9.27 -20.95
CA ILE A 23 4.17 7.99 -20.81
C ILE A 23 5.01 6.96 -20.05
N VAL A 24 6.29 6.82 -20.40
CA VAL A 24 7.21 5.90 -19.71
C VAL A 24 7.39 6.34 -18.26
N ALA A 25 7.53 7.64 -17.98
CA ALA A 25 7.65 8.15 -16.62
C ALA A 25 6.40 7.86 -15.77
N PHE A 26 5.20 7.97 -16.33
CA PHE A 26 3.97 7.61 -15.64
C PHE A 26 3.84 6.10 -15.42
N ARG A 27 4.22 5.27 -16.40
CA ARG A 27 4.20 3.82 -16.28
C ARG A 27 5.24 3.30 -15.29
N ASP A 28 6.40 3.93 -15.22
CA ASP A 28 7.49 3.58 -14.31
C ASP A 28 7.28 4.11 -12.89
N ARG A 29 6.27 4.96 -12.67
CA ARG A 29 5.94 5.46 -11.34
C ARG A 29 5.44 4.29 -10.51
N GLY A 30 6.23 3.90 -9.51
CA GLY A 30 5.90 2.80 -8.59
C GLY A 30 4.51 2.95 -8.01
N THR A 31 3.62 2.03 -8.37
CA THR A 31 2.26 1.93 -7.85
C THR A 31 2.24 0.75 -6.91
N ILE A 32 2.10 1.04 -5.62
CA ILE A 32 1.83 0.00 -4.63
C ILE A 32 0.31 -0.14 -4.55
N THR A 33 -0.15 -1.37 -4.59
CA THR A 33 -1.54 -1.71 -4.26
C THR A 33 -1.51 -2.40 -2.91
N ALA A 34 -2.20 -1.84 -1.92
CA ALA A 34 -2.32 -2.43 -0.60
C ALA A 34 -3.79 -2.71 -0.30
N ALA A 35 -4.09 -3.93 0.10
CA ALA A 35 -5.43 -4.37 0.45
C ALA A 35 -5.38 -5.15 1.76
N ALA A 36 -6.45 -5.08 2.53
CA ALA A 36 -6.60 -5.85 3.74
C ALA A 36 -7.91 -6.62 3.73
N ARG A 37 -7.88 -7.83 4.31
CA ARG A 37 -9.03 -8.72 4.41
C ARG A 37 -9.02 -9.42 5.75
N TYR A 38 -10.22 -9.64 6.28
CA TYR A 38 -10.43 -10.52 7.41
C TYR A 38 -10.53 -11.96 6.91
N LEU A 39 -9.85 -12.88 7.59
CA LEU A 39 -9.91 -14.30 7.29
C LEU A 39 -10.22 -15.04 8.60
N GLU A 40 -11.39 -15.67 8.64
CA GLU A 40 -11.73 -16.64 9.68
C GLU A 40 -10.75 -17.82 9.60
N SER A 41 -10.34 -18.35 10.76
CA SER A 41 -9.30 -19.37 10.87
C SER A 41 -9.56 -20.54 9.91
N TYR A 42 -8.74 -20.67 8.86
CA TYR A 42 -8.82 -21.76 7.89
C TYR A 42 -7.45 -22.43 7.74
N GLN A 43 -7.44 -23.77 7.78
CA GLN A 43 -6.28 -24.65 7.53
C GLN A 43 -4.92 -24.05 7.94
N HIS A 44 -4.66 -23.97 9.25
CA HIS A 44 -3.38 -23.55 9.88
C HIS A 44 -3.12 -22.05 10.02
N MET A 45 -4.05 -21.17 9.66
CA MET A 45 -3.95 -19.73 9.93
C MET A 45 -4.75 -19.32 11.17
N SER A 46 -4.13 -18.54 12.06
CA SER A 46 -4.81 -17.91 13.20
C SER A 46 -5.80 -16.87 12.70
N ASP A 47 -6.93 -16.72 13.40
CA ASP A 47 -7.89 -15.64 13.16
C ASP A 47 -7.18 -14.27 13.18
N GLY A 48 -7.43 -13.41 12.18
CA GLY A 48 -6.90 -12.06 12.16
C GLY A 48 -7.10 -11.30 10.86
N VAL A 49 -6.60 -10.06 10.86
CA VAL A 49 -6.64 -9.18 9.70
C VAL A 49 -5.34 -9.32 8.92
N TYR A 50 -5.45 -9.70 7.65
CA TYR A 50 -4.30 -9.87 6.76
C TYR A 50 -4.17 -8.67 5.85
N VAL A 51 -2.95 -8.13 5.76
CA VAL A 51 -2.63 -7.02 4.86
C VAL A 51 -1.71 -7.54 3.76
N HIS A 52 -2.17 -7.42 2.52
CA HIS A 52 -1.46 -7.81 1.31
C HIS A 52 -1.01 -6.56 0.56
N ILE A 53 0.28 -6.48 0.25
CA ILE A 53 0.90 -5.33 -0.41
C ILE A 53 1.63 -5.83 -1.65
N VAL A 54 1.28 -5.30 -2.82
CA VAL A 54 1.87 -5.67 -4.10
C VAL A 54 2.54 -4.48 -4.74
N ASN A 55 3.76 -4.65 -5.25
CA ASN A 55 4.37 -3.67 -6.13
C ASN A 55 3.92 -3.87 -7.57
N SER A 56 2.85 -3.17 -7.95
CA SER A 56 2.35 -3.12 -9.33
C SER A 56 3.21 -2.27 -10.26
N GLY A 57 4.29 -1.67 -9.77
CA GLY A 57 5.21 -0.83 -10.54
C GLY A 57 6.49 -1.54 -10.99
N ARG A 58 7.14 -0.98 -12.00
CA ARG A 58 8.41 -1.51 -12.55
C ARG A 58 9.64 -1.25 -11.67
N ARG A 59 9.56 -0.24 -10.80
CA ARG A 59 10.69 0.15 -9.95
C ARG A 59 10.58 -0.57 -8.60
N PRO A 60 11.70 -1.06 -8.05
CA PRO A 60 11.71 -1.58 -6.69
C PRO A 60 11.24 -0.51 -5.70
N VAL A 61 10.39 -0.91 -4.76
CA VAL A 61 9.89 -0.06 -3.68
C VAL A 61 10.25 -0.71 -2.36
N THR A 62 10.70 0.09 -1.39
CA THR A 62 10.94 -0.39 -0.03
C THR A 62 9.83 0.11 0.86
N ILE A 63 9.05 -0.79 1.44
CA ILE A 63 7.96 -0.51 2.36
C ILE A 63 8.51 -0.44 3.79
N ARG A 64 8.17 0.62 4.53
CA ARG A 64 8.68 0.83 5.91
C ARG A 64 7.65 0.49 6.98
N ARG A 65 6.45 1.07 6.86
CA ARG A 65 5.46 1.08 7.92
C ARG A 65 4.04 1.18 7.40
N LEU A 66 3.12 0.62 8.17
CA LEU A 66 1.70 0.86 8.12
C LEU A 66 1.38 1.99 9.11
N LEU A 67 0.68 3.02 8.64
CA LEU A 67 0.18 4.13 9.42
C LEU A 67 -1.35 4.04 9.45
N ILE A 68 -1.92 4.09 10.63
CA ILE A 68 -3.37 4.09 10.85
C ILE A 68 -3.71 5.38 11.57
N THR A 69 -4.65 6.13 11.02
CA THR A 69 -5.18 7.35 11.63
C THR A 69 -6.58 7.06 12.15
N THR A 70 -6.80 7.30 13.44
CA THR A 70 -8.12 7.20 14.07
C THR A 70 -8.94 8.46 13.83
N GLU A 71 -10.24 8.41 14.09
CA GLU A 71 -11.11 9.58 14.02
C GLU A 71 -10.70 10.68 15.01
N ASP A 72 -10.17 10.29 16.18
CA ASP A 72 -9.64 11.20 17.20
C ASP A 72 -8.31 11.86 16.79
N GLY A 73 -7.78 11.54 15.60
CA GLY A 73 -6.53 12.08 15.07
C GLY A 73 -5.27 11.44 15.66
N LYS A 74 -5.40 10.33 16.39
CA LYS A 74 -4.27 9.55 16.85
C LYS A 74 -3.69 8.76 15.68
N GLU A 75 -2.37 8.83 15.52
CA GLU A 75 -1.64 8.02 14.55
C GLU A 75 -1.01 6.82 15.27
N ILE A 76 -1.25 5.64 14.71
CA ILE A 76 -0.67 4.40 15.17
C ILE A 76 0.19 3.84 14.04
N GLU A 77 1.45 3.57 14.34
CA GLU A 77 2.40 3.06 13.36
C GLU A 77 2.80 1.62 13.68
N ARG A 78 2.93 0.81 12.64
CA ARG A 78 3.49 -0.53 12.70
C ARG A 78 4.55 -0.69 11.64
N ARG A 79 5.75 -1.11 12.04
CA ARG A 79 6.82 -1.41 11.08
C ARG A 79 6.50 -2.70 10.34
N ILE A 80 6.73 -2.68 9.03
CA ILE A 80 6.45 -3.82 8.14
C ILE A 80 7.76 -4.56 7.89
N GLY A 81 7.73 -5.88 8.08
CA GLY A 81 8.85 -6.81 7.84
C GLY A 81 9.38 -7.48 9.11
N GLU A 82 10.22 -8.50 8.90
CA GLU A 82 10.76 -9.33 9.97
C GLU A 82 11.64 -8.50 10.91
N ASN A 83 11.33 -8.50 12.21
CA ASN A 83 11.98 -7.68 13.24
C ASN A 83 11.93 -6.16 12.97
N GLY A 84 10.92 -5.69 12.21
CA GLY A 84 10.75 -4.27 11.88
C GLY A 84 11.73 -3.76 10.82
N ASN A 85 12.41 -4.66 10.10
CA ASN A 85 13.23 -4.31 8.96
C ASN A 85 12.35 -4.01 7.74
N PRO A 86 12.61 -2.91 6.99
CA PRO A 86 11.82 -2.58 5.80
C PRO A 86 11.85 -3.70 4.76
N VAL A 87 10.69 -3.95 4.14
CA VAL A 87 10.56 -4.96 3.08
C VAL A 87 10.80 -4.30 1.73
N ARG A 88 11.74 -4.83 0.95
CA ARG A 88 11.95 -4.40 -0.43
C ARG A 88 11.18 -5.31 -1.38
N LEU A 89 10.32 -4.71 -2.19
CA LEU A 89 9.54 -5.38 -3.22
C LEU A 89 10.09 -4.99 -4.61
N LEU A 90 10.46 -5.98 -5.41
CA LEU A 90 10.75 -5.85 -6.84
C LEU A 90 9.44 -5.73 -7.65
N GLU A 91 9.55 -5.69 -8.98
CA GLU A 91 8.36 -5.63 -9.86
C GLU A 91 7.49 -6.87 -9.66
N SER A 92 6.19 -6.67 -9.42
CA SER A 92 5.19 -7.71 -9.20
C SER A 92 5.44 -8.59 -7.97
N GLU A 93 6.40 -8.25 -7.11
CA GLU A 93 6.56 -8.90 -5.81
C GLU A 93 5.54 -8.37 -4.82
N ASP A 94 5.15 -9.26 -3.91
CA ASP A 94 4.20 -8.99 -2.85
C ASP A 94 4.77 -9.33 -1.48
N CYS A 95 4.20 -8.70 -0.46
CA CYS A 95 4.37 -9.14 0.92
C CYS A 95 3.03 -9.17 1.63
N GLU A 96 2.91 -10.14 2.52
CA GLU A 96 1.76 -10.30 3.38
C GLU A 96 2.20 -10.33 4.84
N PHE A 97 1.40 -9.70 5.70
CA PHE A 97 1.57 -9.84 7.13
C PHE A 97 0.22 -9.86 7.83
N GLN A 98 0.19 -10.61 8.93
CA GLN A 98 -0.96 -10.68 9.81
C GLN A 98 -0.88 -9.61 10.89
N LEU A 99 -1.97 -8.88 11.03
CA LEU A 99 -2.26 -8.09 12.21
C LEU A 99 -2.89 -9.06 13.23
N ASN A 100 -2.10 -9.51 14.20
CA ASN A 100 -2.55 -10.45 15.23
C ASN A 100 -3.43 -9.74 16.27
N THR A 101 -4.66 -10.21 16.40
CA THR A 101 -5.75 -9.69 17.25
C THR A 101 -5.58 -10.01 18.72
N GLN A 102 -4.68 -10.94 19.06
CA GLN A 102 -4.33 -11.29 20.43
C GLN A 102 -3.26 -10.37 21.03
N ASN A 103 -2.61 -9.53 20.21
CA ASN A 103 -1.70 -8.50 20.71
C ASN A 103 -2.47 -7.23 21.06
N SER A 104 -2.13 -6.61 22.19
CA SER A 104 -2.74 -5.39 22.73
C SER A 104 -2.85 -4.22 21.74
N GLU A 105 -2.02 -4.22 20.69
CA GLU A 105 -2.07 -3.24 19.60
C GLU A 105 -3.42 -3.24 18.87
N LEU A 106 -3.98 -4.41 18.54
CA LEU A 106 -5.24 -4.48 17.78
C LEU A 106 -6.48 -4.22 18.65
N GLN A 107 -6.41 -4.48 19.96
CA GLN A 107 -7.46 -4.05 20.89
C GLN A 107 -7.59 -2.53 20.90
N GLU A 108 -6.46 -1.82 20.93
CA GLU A 108 -6.44 -0.35 20.82
C GLU A 108 -7.08 0.10 19.50
N TRP A 109 -6.82 -0.59 18.39
CA TRP A 109 -7.36 -0.26 17.07
C TRP A 109 -8.86 -0.55 16.96
N SER A 110 -9.35 -1.62 17.59
CA SER A 110 -10.78 -1.96 17.62
C SER A 110 -11.61 -1.01 18.48
N SER A 111 -10.98 -0.37 19.46
CA SER A 111 -11.64 0.58 20.36
C SER A 111 -11.77 1.99 19.76
N SER A 112 -10.94 2.32 18.78
CA SER A 112 -10.94 3.61 18.09
C SER A 112 -11.55 3.47 16.70
N VAL A 113 -12.45 4.37 16.30
CA VAL A 113 -12.97 4.39 14.93
C VAL A 113 -11.81 4.72 13.98
N ILE A 114 -11.47 3.79 13.08
CA ILE A 114 -10.37 3.99 12.14
C ILE A 114 -10.86 4.83 10.97
N LYS A 115 -10.19 5.96 10.74
CA LYS A 115 -10.51 6.88 9.64
C LYS A 115 -9.79 6.52 8.35
N LYS A 116 -8.50 6.17 8.45
CA LYS A 116 -7.65 5.94 7.29
C LYS A 116 -6.50 5.00 7.64
N ALA A 117 -6.08 4.19 6.68
CA ALA A 117 -4.84 3.44 6.76
C ALA A 117 -4.02 3.60 5.50
N VAL A 118 -2.72 3.80 5.67
CA VAL A 118 -1.78 3.95 4.56
C VAL A 118 -0.50 3.17 4.83
N VAL A 119 0.08 2.63 3.76
CA VAL A 119 1.44 2.10 3.76
C VAL A 119 2.38 3.19 3.27
N GLU A 120 3.48 3.38 3.98
CA GLU A 120 4.52 4.35 3.62
C GLU A 120 5.76 3.65 3.05
N ASP A 121 6.24 4.14 1.91
CA ASP A 121 7.49 3.71 1.32
C ASP A 121 8.72 4.42 1.91
N SER A 122 9.91 4.00 1.49
CA SER A 122 11.18 4.57 1.92
C SER A 122 11.38 6.03 1.51
N ARG A 123 10.56 6.54 0.60
CA ARG A 123 10.58 7.91 0.08
C ARG A 123 9.49 8.78 0.72
N GLY A 124 8.74 8.25 1.68
CA GLY A 124 7.65 8.96 2.36
C GLY A 124 6.35 9.01 1.55
N LYS A 125 6.25 8.29 0.45
CA LYS A 125 5.01 8.21 -0.33
C LYS A 125 4.05 7.26 0.37
N GLN A 126 2.81 7.73 0.53
CA GLN A 126 1.75 6.99 1.20
C GLN A 126 0.79 6.38 0.18
N TYR A 127 0.36 5.15 0.47
CA TYR A 127 -0.55 4.36 -0.36
C TYR A 127 -1.68 3.84 0.51
N GLU A 128 -2.91 4.12 0.14
CA GLU A 128 -4.08 3.72 0.93
C GLU A 128 -4.25 2.20 0.97
N VAL A 129 -4.57 1.66 2.15
CA VAL A 129 -4.88 0.25 2.36
C VAL A 129 -6.38 0.07 2.25
N SER A 130 -6.84 -0.43 1.10
CA SER A 130 -8.27 -0.66 0.89
C SER A 130 -8.76 -1.85 1.72
N GLY A 131 -9.97 -1.74 2.28
CA GLY A 131 -10.62 -2.84 3.01
C GLY A 131 -10.14 -3.04 4.45
N LEU A 132 -9.16 -2.27 4.95
CA LEU A 132 -8.66 -2.46 6.33
C LEU A 132 -9.73 -2.15 7.38
N VAL A 133 -10.46 -1.05 7.21
CA VAL A 133 -11.53 -0.64 8.15
C VAL A 133 -12.60 -1.72 8.23
N GLU A 134 -13.02 -2.25 7.08
CA GLU A 134 -14.01 -3.32 7.00
C GLU A 134 -13.50 -4.60 7.66
N ALA A 135 -12.26 -5.00 7.37
CA ALA A 135 -11.65 -6.20 7.96
C ALA A 135 -11.51 -6.11 9.49
N ILE A 136 -11.17 -4.93 10.02
CA ILE A 136 -11.07 -4.72 11.48
C ILE A 136 -12.44 -4.76 12.14
N ASN A 137 -13.46 -4.18 11.51
CA ASN A 137 -14.82 -4.23 12.02
C ASN A 137 -15.37 -5.66 12.05
N GLN A 138 -15.17 -6.43 10.97
CA GLN A 138 -15.57 -7.85 10.90
C GLN A 138 -14.90 -8.68 12.01
N ASN A 139 -13.60 -8.48 12.22
CA ASN A 139 -12.89 -9.12 13.32
C ASN A 139 -13.44 -8.73 14.72
N ALA A 140 -13.76 -7.44 14.92
CA ALA A 140 -14.30 -6.96 16.19
C ALA A 140 -15.69 -7.56 16.48
N GLU A 141 -16.52 -7.77 15.46
CA GLU A 141 -17.80 -8.46 15.57
C GLU A 141 -17.62 -9.94 15.93
N HIS A 142 -16.67 -10.63 15.29
CA HIS A 142 -16.38 -12.04 15.58
C HIS A 142 -15.93 -12.24 17.04
N LEU A 143 -15.04 -11.37 17.54
CA LEU A 143 -14.59 -11.41 18.94
C LEU A 143 -15.71 -11.15 19.96
N ARG A 144 -16.74 -10.37 19.61
CA ARG A 144 -17.90 -10.14 20.48
C ARG A 144 -18.84 -11.35 20.55
N GLN A 145 -18.90 -12.17 19.51
CA GLN A 145 -19.74 -13.38 19.48
C GLN A 145 -19.08 -14.58 20.17
N ALA A 146 -17.75 -14.55 20.33
CA ALA A 146 -16.98 -15.61 20.98
C ALA A 146 -16.89 -15.47 22.52
N LEU A 147 -17.40 -14.38 23.10
CA LEU A 147 -17.51 -14.12 24.54
C LEU A 147 -18.92 -14.43 25.06
#